data_AF-A0A3P8C0F9-F1
#
_entry.id   AF-A0A3P8C0F9-F1
#
_cell.length_a   1.000
_cell.length_b   1.000
_cell.length_c   1.000
_cell.angle_alpha   90.00
_cell.angle_beta   90.00
_cell.angle_gamma   90.00
#
_symmetry.space_group_name_H-M   'P 1'
#
loop_
_entity.id
_entity.type
_entity.pdbx_description
1 polymer ?
#
loop_
_entity_poly.entity_id
_entity_poly.type
_entity_poly.pdbx_seq_one_letter_code
_entity_poly.pdbx_strand_id
1 'polypeptide(L)'
;MTRISMKLHSFIRENIPRAIAKKTSGEVVQPGMTSEWPSVEQYVYFMFCPSFIYRDEYPRTNTRCVRTAAKHFLHCFVLIEFVNLQFTQYVFPWLDSLDYASLSSRDIALSLFAGILPGMVCLISLFYGLLHSWLNGFAELMRFGDRQFYMNWWNADNMAEYYRNWNLVVHDWLYAYVYRDVSKLIGGRRGLQVAQLGVFFLSAAFHEYWFGIAFRVFYPVMFMLYFVFGGIFFSVSKLIRNKSVWNTVLWFNLLIGTGMFIAFYGQEWYARKRCAPYSNAFVDIVMPRHWMCQRAH
;
A
#
# COMPACT_ATOMS: atom_id res chain seq x y z
N MET A 1 6.34 4.88 10.38
CA MET A 1 5.56 4.35 11.52
C MET A 1 4.85 3.04 11.21
N THR A 2 3.95 2.95 10.23
CA THR A 2 3.14 1.72 9.97
C THR A 2 3.97 0.44 9.81
N ARG A 3 5.08 0.49 9.06
CA ARG A 3 6.03 -0.65 8.92
C ARG A 3 6.48 -1.21 10.28
N ILE A 4 6.86 -0.32 11.20
CA ILE A 4 7.38 -0.69 12.52
C ILE A 4 6.23 -1.27 13.35
N SER A 5 5.05 -0.67 13.30
CA SER A 5 3.86 -1.19 13.99
C SER A 5 3.47 -2.59 13.52
N MET A 6 3.48 -2.86 12.22
CA MET A 6 3.19 -4.19 11.65
C MET A 6 4.23 -5.23 12.10
N LYS A 7 5.52 -4.88 12.07
CA LYS A 7 6.60 -5.74 12.55
C LYS A 7 6.49 -6.01 14.06
N LEU A 8 6.28 -4.98 14.86
CA LEU A 8 6.10 -5.12 16.30
C LEU A 8 4.90 -6.01 16.64
N HIS A 9 3.76 -5.79 15.96
CA HIS A 9 2.58 -6.64 16.08
C HIS A 9 2.91 -8.10 15.77
N SER A 10 3.59 -8.36 14.66
CA SER A 10 3.99 -9.72 14.26
C SER A 10 4.92 -10.36 15.30
N PHE A 11 5.95 -9.64 15.77
CA PHE A 11 6.87 -10.13 16.78
C PHE A 11 6.14 -10.52 18.07
N ILE A 12 5.24 -9.66 18.56
CA ILE A 12 4.44 -9.94 19.76
C ILE A 12 3.53 -11.15 19.51
N ARG A 13 2.81 -11.17 18.38
CA ARG A 13 1.82 -12.21 18.06
C ARG A 13 2.43 -13.60 17.92
N GLU A 14 3.63 -13.72 17.34
CA GLU A 14 4.33 -15.00 17.20
C GLU A 14 4.93 -15.50 18.53
N ASN A 15 5.30 -14.60 19.44
CA ASN A 15 5.91 -14.96 20.72
C ASN A 15 4.91 -15.14 21.88
N ILE A 16 3.70 -14.57 21.81
CA ILE A 16 2.67 -14.74 22.84
C ILE A 16 2.32 -16.22 23.10
N PRO A 17 2.07 -17.08 22.09
CA PRO A 17 1.76 -18.49 22.33
C PRO A 17 2.88 -19.23 23.08
N ARG A 18 4.15 -18.91 22.77
CA ARG A 18 5.31 -19.45 23.48
C ARG A 18 5.34 -19.00 24.94
N ALA A 19 5.08 -17.71 25.18
CA ALA A 19 5.02 -17.15 26.53
C ALA A 19 3.92 -17.81 27.37
N ILE A 20 2.73 -18.02 26.79
CA ILE A 20 1.61 -18.68 27.46
C ILE A 20 1.96 -20.15 27.74
N ALA A 21 2.47 -20.89 26.75
CA ALA A 21 2.82 -22.29 26.92
C ALA A 21 3.84 -22.49 28.05
N LYS A 22 4.88 -21.65 28.12
CA LYS A 22 5.86 -21.68 29.21
C LYS A 22 5.24 -21.37 30.56
N LYS A 23 4.44 -20.30 30.65
CA LYS A 23 3.75 -19.95 31.90
C LYS A 23 2.84 -21.06 32.41
N THR A 24 2.17 -21.78 31.50
CA THR A 24 1.25 -22.86 31.85
C THR A 24 1.95 -24.20 32.09
N SER A 25 3.16 -24.41 31.55
CA SER A 25 3.93 -25.65 31.74
C SER A 25 4.38 -25.92 33.17
N GLY A 26 4.45 -24.88 34.02
CA GLY A 26 4.96 -24.99 35.39
C GLY A 26 6.48 -25.21 35.46
N GLU A 27 7.21 -25.16 34.33
CA GLU A 27 8.66 -25.24 34.32
C GLU A 27 9.28 -24.02 35.02
N VAL A 28 10.14 -24.29 36.00
CA VAL A 28 10.96 -23.26 36.64
C VAL A 28 12.05 -22.87 35.65
N VAL A 29 11.89 -21.69 35.03
CA VAL A 29 12.89 -21.13 34.12
C VAL A 29 14.18 -20.90 34.90
N GLN A 30 15.17 -21.75 34.67
CA GLN A 30 16.50 -21.58 35.25
C GLN A 30 17.15 -20.32 34.66
N PRO A 31 17.74 -19.43 35.48
CA PRO A 31 18.47 -18.27 35.01
C PRO A 31 19.58 -18.70 34.03
N GLY A 32 19.54 -18.23 32.79
CA GLY A 32 20.52 -18.55 31.75
C GLY A 32 20.05 -19.54 30.67
N MET A 33 18.89 -20.20 30.82
CA MET A 33 18.28 -20.99 29.73
C MET A 33 17.46 -20.08 28.81
N THR A 34 18.14 -19.26 28.01
CA THR A 34 17.51 -18.33 27.04
C THR A 34 17.32 -18.94 25.65
N SER A 35 17.65 -20.22 25.43
CA SER A 35 17.77 -20.80 24.08
C SER A 35 16.47 -20.81 23.26
N GLU A 36 15.31 -20.70 23.90
CA GLU A 36 14.00 -20.72 23.24
C GLU A 36 13.36 -19.33 23.08
N TRP A 37 14.01 -18.28 23.57
CA TRP A 37 13.56 -16.90 23.37
C TRP A 37 14.34 -16.25 22.22
N PRO A 38 13.69 -15.38 21.45
CA PRO A 38 14.37 -14.69 20.37
C PRO A 38 15.44 -13.75 20.94
N SER A 39 16.65 -13.88 20.42
CA SER A 39 17.77 -13.00 20.75
C SER A 39 17.52 -11.58 20.25
N VAL A 40 18.23 -10.61 20.85
CA VAL A 40 18.22 -9.22 20.36
C VAL A 40 18.72 -9.16 18.91
N GLU A 41 19.69 -10.00 18.54
CA GLU A 41 20.19 -10.07 17.16
C GLU A 41 19.09 -10.50 16.18
N GLN A 42 18.31 -11.54 16.49
CA GLN A 42 17.19 -11.97 15.66
C GLN A 42 16.12 -10.89 15.52
N TYR A 43 15.80 -10.20 16.62
CA TYR A 43 14.85 -9.09 16.60
C TYR A 43 15.34 -7.92 15.72
N VAL A 44 16.60 -7.53 15.86
CA VAL A 44 17.22 -6.48 15.04
C VAL A 44 17.26 -6.90 13.57
N TYR A 45 17.65 -8.14 13.28
CA TYR A 45 17.63 -8.68 11.91
C TYR A 45 16.23 -8.61 11.31
N PHE A 46 15.20 -9.04 12.05
CA PHE A 46 13.82 -8.97 11.63
C PHE A 46 13.37 -7.53 11.34
N MET A 47 13.82 -6.54 12.11
CA MET A 47 13.45 -5.15 11.87
C MET A 47 13.94 -4.62 10.51
N PHE A 48 15.06 -5.13 9.99
CA PHE A 48 15.62 -4.72 8.71
C PHE A 48 15.33 -5.68 7.54
N CYS A 49 14.98 -6.94 7.79
CA CYS A 49 14.66 -7.87 6.71
C CYS A 49 13.40 -7.45 5.93
N PRO A 50 13.29 -7.76 4.64
CA PRO A 50 12.16 -7.36 3.80
C PRO A 50 10.93 -8.27 3.98
N SER A 51 10.57 -8.61 5.23
CA SER A 51 9.35 -9.36 5.58
C SER A 51 8.65 -8.74 6.79
N PHE A 52 7.33 -8.90 6.87
CA PHE A 52 6.52 -8.49 8.01
C PHE A 52 6.09 -9.64 8.92
N ILE A 53 6.45 -10.88 8.59
CA ILE A 53 6.18 -12.05 9.41
C ILE A 53 7.46 -12.40 10.19
N TYR A 54 7.38 -12.35 11.51
CA TYR A 54 8.45 -12.75 12.40
C TYR A 54 8.67 -14.26 12.36
N ARG A 55 9.93 -14.68 12.21
CA ARG A 55 10.41 -16.06 12.33
C ARG A 55 11.78 -15.99 13.01
N ASP A 56 12.11 -17.00 13.81
CA ASP A 56 13.43 -17.04 14.46
C ASP A 56 14.55 -17.30 13.45
N GLU A 57 14.23 -18.03 12.39
CA GLU A 57 15.13 -18.35 11.30
C GLU A 57 14.46 -18.01 9.96
N TYR A 58 15.25 -17.40 9.09
CA TYR A 58 14.86 -17.08 7.73
C TYR A 58 15.80 -17.79 6.76
N PRO A 59 15.34 -18.17 5.56
CA PRO A 59 16.24 -18.64 4.51
C PRO A 59 17.33 -17.59 4.26
N ARG A 60 18.61 -17.99 4.28
CA ARG A 60 19.74 -17.10 4.06
C ARG A 60 20.54 -17.47 2.82
N THR A 61 21.02 -16.46 2.08
CA THR A 61 21.98 -16.68 0.99
C THR A 61 23.38 -16.88 1.53
N ASN A 62 24.22 -17.68 0.85
CA ASN A 62 25.59 -17.98 1.30
C ASN A 62 26.51 -16.75 1.28
N THR A 63 26.34 -15.89 0.28
CA THR A 63 27.19 -14.71 0.06
C THR A 63 26.37 -13.42 0.07
N ARG A 64 27.03 -12.31 0.41
CA ARG A 64 26.51 -10.94 0.26
C ARG A 64 27.18 -10.30 -0.95
N CYS A 65 26.40 -9.91 -1.96
CA CYS A 65 26.88 -9.17 -3.12
C CYS A 65 26.49 -7.68 -3.01
N VAL A 66 27.38 -6.88 -2.41
CA VAL A 66 27.16 -5.43 -2.24
C VAL A 66 26.98 -4.73 -3.60
N ARG A 67 27.65 -5.22 -4.65
CA ARG A 67 27.48 -4.69 -6.01
C ARG A 67 26.06 -4.84 -6.53
N THR A 68 25.42 -5.99 -6.28
CA THR A 68 24.01 -6.21 -6.67
C THR A 68 23.09 -5.32 -5.86
N ALA A 69 23.30 -5.21 -4.55
CA ALA A 69 22.54 -4.28 -3.70
C ALA A 69 22.65 -2.83 -4.18
N ALA A 70 23.87 -2.37 -4.50
CA ALA A 70 24.12 -1.01 -4.99
C ALA A 70 23.40 -0.74 -6.33
N LYS A 71 23.37 -1.71 -7.26
CA LYS A 71 22.60 -1.60 -8.50
C LYS A 71 21.10 -1.42 -8.24
N HIS A 72 20.54 -2.20 -7.32
CA HIS A 72 19.13 -2.05 -6.96
C HIS A 72 18.83 -0.67 -6.35
N PHE A 73 19.68 -0.17 -5.44
CA PHE A 73 19.49 1.18 -4.90
C PHE A 73 19.66 2.28 -5.95
N LEU A 74 20.58 2.09 -6.92
CA LEU A 74 20.71 3.00 -8.06
C LEU A 74 19.44 2.99 -8.92
N HIS A 75 18.84 1.83 -9.19
CA HIS A 75 17.55 1.77 -9.90
C HIS A 75 16.45 2.54 -9.13
N CYS A 76 16.38 2.39 -7.80
CA CYS A 76 15.44 3.16 -6.99
C CYS A 76 15.66 4.67 -7.14
N PHE A 77 16.92 5.12 -7.05
CA PHE A 77 17.26 6.53 -7.18
C PHE A 77 16.87 7.09 -8.55
N VAL A 78 17.23 6.38 -9.63
CA VAL A 78 16.88 6.77 -11.00
C VAL A 78 15.36 6.87 -11.19
N LEU A 79 14.60 5.93 -10.62
CA LEU A 79 13.14 5.96 -10.73
C LEU A 79 12.49 7.09 -9.93
N ILE A 80 13.05 7.45 -8.77
CA ILE A 80 12.59 8.62 -8.00
C ILE A 80 12.80 9.89 -8.83
N GLU A 81 13.98 10.09 -9.40
CA GLU A 81 14.27 11.26 -10.24
C GLU A 81 13.43 11.26 -11.53
N PHE A 82 13.21 10.09 -12.13
CA PHE A 82 12.34 9.95 -13.30
C PHE A 82 10.90 10.37 -13.00
N VAL A 83 10.32 9.92 -11.88
CA VAL A 83 8.98 10.35 -11.45
C VAL A 83 8.97 11.84 -11.13
N ASN A 84 10.01 12.37 -10.46
CA ASN A 84 10.12 13.80 -10.18
C ASN A 84 10.13 14.66 -11.46
N LEU A 85 10.90 14.25 -12.48
CA LEU A 85 10.92 14.89 -13.79
C LEU A 85 9.54 14.83 -14.45
N GLN A 86 8.88 13.67 -14.44
CA GLN A 86 7.54 13.52 -15.00
C GLN A 86 6.53 14.48 -14.34
N PHE A 87 6.56 14.60 -13.01
CA PHE A 87 5.68 15.52 -12.30
C PHE A 87 6.01 16.98 -12.64
N THR A 88 7.29 17.34 -12.67
CA THR A 88 7.73 18.72 -12.95
C THR A 88 7.43 19.15 -14.39
N GLN A 89 7.56 18.24 -15.37
CA GLN A 89 7.41 18.58 -16.79
C GLN A 89 5.98 18.43 -17.31
N TYR A 90 5.19 17.50 -16.75
CA TYR A 90 3.85 17.21 -17.27
C TYR A 90 2.75 17.56 -16.26
N VAL A 91 2.84 17.04 -15.04
CA VAL A 91 1.72 17.13 -14.08
C VAL A 91 1.58 18.56 -13.53
N PHE A 92 2.67 19.19 -13.12
CA PHE A 92 2.63 20.53 -12.54
C PHE A 92 2.18 21.60 -13.54
N PRO A 93 2.74 21.72 -14.75
CA PRO A 93 2.32 22.77 -15.68
C PRO A 93 0.85 22.63 -16.08
N TRP A 94 0.38 21.39 -16.27
CA TRP A 94 -1.02 21.12 -16.55
C TRP A 94 -1.94 21.56 -15.40
N LEU A 95 -1.69 21.11 -14.17
CA LEU A 95 -2.53 21.48 -13.03
C LEU A 95 -2.45 22.98 -12.71
N ASP A 96 -1.27 23.58 -12.84
CA ASP A 96 -1.05 25.01 -12.58
C ASP A 96 -1.80 25.89 -13.60
N SER A 97 -2.01 25.41 -14.83
CA SER A 97 -2.75 26.15 -15.87
C SER A 97 -4.27 26.21 -15.67
N LEU A 98 -4.84 25.39 -14.78
CA LEU A 98 -6.29 25.31 -14.57
C LEU A 98 -6.82 26.53 -13.77
N ASP A 99 -7.93 27.12 -14.25
CA ASP A 99 -8.73 28.07 -13.45
C ASP A 99 -9.73 27.32 -12.57
N TYR A 100 -9.36 27.16 -11.30
CA TYR A 100 -10.15 26.41 -10.33
C TYR A 100 -11.51 27.04 -10.02
N ALA A 101 -11.67 28.35 -10.22
CA ALA A 101 -12.93 29.05 -9.94
C ALA A 101 -14.03 28.78 -10.99
N SER A 102 -13.64 28.33 -12.18
CA SER A 102 -14.55 28.07 -13.30
C SER A 102 -14.46 26.62 -13.83
N LEU A 103 -13.93 25.70 -13.02
CA LEU A 103 -13.81 24.29 -13.42
C LEU A 103 -15.19 23.69 -13.72
N SER A 104 -15.41 23.32 -14.97
CA SER A 104 -16.62 22.59 -15.37
C SER A 104 -16.46 21.09 -15.14
N SER A 105 -17.57 20.35 -15.12
CA SER A 105 -17.54 18.88 -15.05
C SER A 105 -16.80 18.24 -16.24
N ARG A 106 -16.83 18.90 -17.41
CA ARG A 106 -16.05 18.51 -18.59
C ARG A 106 -14.56 18.63 -18.33
N ASP A 107 -14.10 19.72 -17.71
CA ASP A 107 -12.68 19.95 -17.45
C ASP A 107 -12.14 18.97 -16.40
N ILE A 108 -12.96 18.62 -15.40
CA ILE A 108 -12.66 17.56 -14.44
C ILE A 108 -12.54 16.21 -15.16
N ALA A 109 -13.47 15.87 -16.05
CA ALA A 109 -13.40 14.64 -16.82
C ALA A 109 -12.14 14.58 -17.72
N LEU A 110 -11.83 15.66 -18.44
CA LEU A 110 -10.61 15.75 -19.25
C LEU A 110 -9.35 15.64 -18.39
N SER A 111 -9.39 16.21 -17.18
CA SER A 111 -8.31 16.11 -16.20
C SER A 111 -8.05 14.68 -15.75
N LEU A 112 -9.10 13.87 -15.59
CA LEU A 112 -8.95 12.44 -15.30
C LEU A 112 -8.16 11.73 -16.40
N PHE A 113 -8.53 11.96 -17.67
CA PHE A 113 -7.85 11.36 -18.82
C PHE A 113 -6.41 11.82 -18.95
N ALA A 114 -6.13 13.11 -18.74
CA ALA A 114 -4.78 13.65 -18.73
C ALA A 114 -3.91 13.03 -17.62
N GLY A 115 -4.51 12.67 -16.49
CA GLY A 115 -3.86 12.00 -15.37
C GLY A 115 -3.52 10.52 -15.60
N ILE A 116 -4.12 9.84 -16.59
CA ILE A 116 -3.98 8.38 -16.76
C ILE A 116 -2.53 7.98 -17.04
N LEU A 117 -1.91 8.60 -18.05
CA LEU A 117 -0.54 8.28 -18.43
C LEU A 117 0.46 8.56 -17.29
N PRO A 118 0.50 9.76 -16.69
CA PRO A 118 1.42 10.02 -15.59
C PRO A 118 1.11 9.15 -14.36
N GLY A 119 -0.17 8.87 -14.09
CA GLY A 119 -0.60 8.00 -13.00
C GLY A 119 -0.10 6.56 -13.16
N MET A 120 -0.24 5.98 -14.35
CA MET A 120 0.25 4.63 -14.63
C MET A 120 1.77 4.53 -14.58
N VAL A 121 2.48 5.50 -15.16
CA VAL A 121 3.95 5.51 -15.10
C VAL A 121 4.42 5.63 -13.65
N CYS A 122 3.74 6.44 -12.83
CA CYS A 122 4.01 6.53 -11.39
C CYS A 122 3.74 5.19 -10.68
N LEU A 123 2.62 4.52 -10.98
CA LEU A 123 2.27 3.22 -10.38
C LEU A 123 3.31 2.15 -10.69
N ILE A 124 3.71 2.01 -11.96
CA ILE A 124 4.70 1.02 -12.40
C ILE A 124 6.09 1.34 -11.83
N SER A 125 6.48 2.62 -11.83
CA SER A 125 7.76 3.06 -11.25
C SER A 125 7.80 2.81 -9.74
N LEU A 126 6.71 3.07 -9.02
CA LEU A 126 6.58 2.77 -7.59
C LEU A 126 6.64 1.26 -7.34
N PHE A 127 5.92 0.47 -8.14
CA PHE A 127 5.93 -0.99 -8.04
C PHE A 127 7.35 -1.55 -8.19
N TYR A 128 8.03 -1.22 -9.29
CA TYR A 128 9.37 -1.73 -9.56
C TYR A 128 10.41 -1.13 -8.61
N GLY A 129 10.33 0.18 -8.33
CA GLY A 129 11.26 0.85 -7.42
C GLY A 129 11.18 0.29 -6.00
N LEU A 130 9.97 0.13 -5.47
CA LEU A 130 9.78 -0.32 -4.09
C LEU A 130 9.79 -1.85 -3.95
N LEU A 131 8.91 -2.57 -4.65
CA LEU A 131 8.73 -4.01 -4.42
C LEU A 131 9.82 -4.85 -5.06
N HIS A 132 10.35 -4.42 -6.20
CA HIS A 132 11.46 -5.11 -6.84
C HIS A 132 12.80 -4.60 -6.31
N SER A 133 13.16 -3.35 -6.61
CA SER A 133 14.51 -2.85 -6.39
C SER A 133 14.82 -2.62 -4.92
N TRP A 134 14.00 -1.87 -4.19
CA TRP A 134 14.27 -1.56 -2.78
C TRP A 134 14.28 -2.83 -1.91
N LEU A 135 13.26 -3.69 -2.02
CA LEU A 135 13.22 -4.93 -1.23
C LEU A 135 14.36 -5.89 -1.60
N ASN A 136 14.73 -6.05 -2.88
CA ASN A 136 15.88 -6.89 -3.25
C ASN A 136 17.22 -6.27 -2.80
N GLY A 137 17.35 -4.94 -2.82
CA GLY A 137 18.52 -4.25 -2.28
C GLY A 137 18.73 -4.58 -0.80
N PHE A 138 17.68 -4.48 0.02
CA PHE A 138 17.73 -4.89 1.42
C PHE A 138 17.88 -6.40 1.59
N ALA A 139 17.24 -7.22 0.75
CA ALA A 139 17.38 -8.67 0.79
C ALA A 139 18.84 -9.09 0.59
N GLU A 140 19.52 -8.49 -0.37
CA GLU A 140 20.93 -8.76 -0.66
C GLU A 140 21.84 -8.31 0.49
N LEU A 141 21.63 -7.10 1.04
CA LEU A 141 22.40 -6.62 2.19
C LEU A 141 22.22 -7.52 3.43
N MET A 142 20.99 -7.97 3.68
CA MET A 142 20.66 -8.81 4.83
C MET A 142 20.90 -10.30 4.58
N ARG A 143 21.35 -10.71 3.38
CA ARG A 143 21.44 -12.12 2.96
C ARG A 143 20.11 -12.86 3.10
N PHE A 144 18.99 -12.17 2.89
CA PHE A 144 17.65 -12.75 2.90
C PHE A 144 17.41 -13.56 1.61
N GLY A 145 17.08 -14.83 1.77
CA GLY A 145 16.90 -15.79 0.68
C GLY A 145 15.48 -15.82 0.10
N ASP A 146 14.47 -15.45 0.88
CA ASP A 146 13.08 -15.41 0.40
C ASP A 146 12.80 -14.09 -0.33
N ARG A 147 13.00 -14.08 -1.65
CA ARG A 147 12.92 -12.84 -2.46
C ARG A 147 11.61 -12.68 -3.22
N GLN A 148 10.61 -13.48 -2.89
CA GLN A 148 9.32 -13.48 -3.58
C GLN A 148 8.38 -12.44 -2.97
N PHE A 149 8.63 -11.16 -3.28
CA PHE A 149 7.83 -10.04 -2.73
C PHE A 149 6.52 -9.76 -3.48
N TYR A 150 6.40 -10.28 -4.71
CA TYR A 150 5.23 -10.16 -5.56
C TYR A 150 5.20 -11.33 -6.55
N MET A 151 4.06 -11.51 -7.22
CA MET A 151 3.85 -12.49 -8.30
C MET A 151 3.33 -11.80 -9.56
N ASN A 152 2.94 -12.56 -10.59
CA ASN A 152 2.42 -12.06 -11.87
C ASN A 152 1.03 -11.39 -11.72
N TRP A 153 0.96 -10.28 -10.98
CA TRP A 153 -0.29 -9.54 -10.71
C TRP A 153 -0.88 -8.90 -11.96
N TRP A 154 -0.05 -8.61 -12.97
CA TRP A 154 -0.44 -8.01 -14.24
C TRP A 154 -1.20 -8.96 -15.18
N ASN A 155 -1.24 -10.25 -14.85
CA ASN A 155 -1.98 -11.28 -15.57
C ASN A 155 -2.79 -12.13 -14.58
N ALA A 156 -3.45 -11.46 -13.64
CA ALA A 156 -4.29 -12.11 -12.63
C ALA A 156 -5.62 -12.55 -13.23
N ASP A 157 -6.11 -13.74 -12.86
CA ASP A 157 -7.38 -14.30 -13.38
C ASP A 157 -8.63 -13.64 -12.77
N ASN A 158 -8.48 -12.98 -11.62
CA ASN A 158 -9.55 -12.26 -10.92
C ASN A 158 -8.98 -11.20 -9.96
N MET A 159 -9.86 -10.39 -9.36
CA MET A 159 -9.45 -9.30 -8.48
C MET A 159 -8.80 -9.79 -7.17
N ALA A 160 -9.22 -10.95 -6.67
CA ALA A 160 -8.64 -11.54 -5.46
C ALA A 160 -7.17 -11.92 -5.69
N GLU A 161 -6.89 -12.52 -6.85
CA GLU A 161 -5.53 -12.85 -7.26
C GLU A 161 -4.68 -11.61 -7.47
N TYR A 162 -5.21 -10.55 -8.10
CA TYR A 162 -4.51 -9.27 -8.24
C TYR A 162 -4.06 -8.71 -6.88
N TYR A 163 -4.98 -8.61 -5.91
CA TYR A 163 -4.66 -8.08 -4.57
C TYR A 163 -3.62 -8.90 -3.84
N ARG A 164 -3.67 -10.23 -3.97
CA ARG A 164 -2.68 -11.13 -3.36
C ARG A 164 -1.31 -10.99 -4.01
N ASN A 165 -1.27 -10.99 -5.33
CA ASN A 165 -0.03 -11.10 -6.09
C ASN A 165 0.72 -9.76 -6.19
N TRP A 166 0.06 -8.61 -5.98
CA TRP A 166 0.66 -7.28 -6.08
C TRP A 166 1.79 -7.05 -5.06
N ASN A 167 1.52 -7.32 -3.78
CA ASN A 167 2.48 -7.11 -2.67
C ASN A 167 2.29 -8.21 -1.62
N LEU A 168 3.06 -9.29 -1.76
CA LEU A 168 3.00 -10.44 -0.87
C LEU A 168 3.39 -10.07 0.56
N VAL A 169 4.34 -9.16 0.76
CA VAL A 169 4.83 -8.79 2.11
C VAL A 169 3.69 -8.22 2.98
N VAL A 170 2.87 -7.34 2.41
CA VAL A 170 1.71 -6.77 3.11
C VAL A 170 0.55 -7.77 3.14
N HIS A 171 0.30 -8.46 2.02
CA HIS A 171 -0.77 -9.44 1.92
C HIS A 171 -0.62 -10.54 2.98
N ASP A 172 0.58 -11.10 3.15
CA ASP A 172 0.83 -12.21 4.07
C ASP A 172 0.67 -11.78 5.53
N TRP A 173 1.05 -10.54 5.87
CA TRP A 173 0.78 -9.98 7.18
C TRP A 173 -0.73 -9.81 7.43
N LEU A 174 -1.46 -9.23 6.46
CA LEU A 174 -2.91 -9.08 6.56
C LEU A 174 -3.61 -10.44 6.68
N TYR A 175 -3.16 -11.42 5.92
CA TYR A 175 -3.71 -12.77 5.94
C TYR A 175 -3.43 -13.48 7.27
N ALA A 176 -2.17 -13.49 7.72
CA ALA A 176 -1.75 -14.24 8.89
C ALA A 176 -2.31 -13.69 10.21
N TYR A 177 -2.45 -12.36 10.30
CA TYR A 177 -2.70 -11.66 11.56
C TYR A 177 -4.03 -10.93 11.64
N VAL A 178 -4.66 -10.60 10.50
CA VAL A 178 -5.97 -9.95 10.50
C VAL A 178 -7.01 -10.94 10.03
N TYR A 179 -6.88 -11.44 8.80
CA TYR A 179 -7.86 -12.35 8.20
C TYR A 179 -8.04 -13.61 9.03
N ARG A 180 -6.95 -14.34 9.28
CA ARG A 180 -6.99 -15.63 9.98
C ARG A 180 -7.51 -15.47 11.41
N ASP A 181 -7.08 -14.43 12.13
CA ASP A 181 -7.46 -14.23 13.52
C ASP A 181 -8.92 -13.80 13.67
N VAL A 182 -9.40 -12.87 12.84
CA VAL A 182 -10.82 -12.47 12.81
C VAL A 182 -11.70 -13.64 12.36
N SER A 183 -11.26 -14.42 11.36
CA SER A 183 -12.02 -15.56 10.87
C SER A 183 -12.19 -16.65 11.94
N LYS A 184 -11.13 -16.92 12.72
CA LYS A 184 -11.16 -17.86 13.85
C LYS A 184 -12.01 -17.35 15.01
N LEU A 185 -11.95 -16.06 15.32
CA LEU A 185 -12.71 -15.46 16.42
C LEU A 185 -14.22 -15.54 16.21
N ILE A 186 -14.69 -15.24 14.98
CA ILE A 186 -16.12 -15.22 14.66
C ILE A 186 -16.62 -16.61 14.28
N GLY A 187 -15.79 -17.40 13.59
CA GLY A 187 -16.15 -18.74 13.13
C GLY A 187 -17.14 -18.77 11.97
N GLY A 188 -17.20 -19.94 11.32
CA GLY A 188 -18.14 -20.22 10.23
C GLY A 188 -17.97 -19.34 8.97
N ARG A 189 -18.95 -19.42 8.07
CA ARG A 189 -18.94 -18.65 6.80
C ARG A 189 -19.00 -17.13 7.03
N ARG A 190 -19.71 -16.69 8.07
CA ARG A 190 -19.82 -15.27 8.44
C ARG A 190 -18.47 -14.70 8.87
N GLY A 191 -17.67 -15.46 9.63
CA GLY A 191 -16.33 -15.05 10.01
C GLY A 191 -15.41 -14.80 8.82
N LEU A 192 -15.46 -15.65 7.79
CA LEU A 192 -14.67 -15.46 6.57
C LEU A 192 -15.06 -14.17 5.81
N GLN A 193 -16.36 -13.85 5.74
CA GLN A 193 -16.84 -12.63 5.09
C GLN A 193 -16.46 -11.37 5.87
N VAL A 194 -16.64 -11.38 7.20
CA VAL A 194 -16.25 -10.26 8.06
C VAL A 194 -14.75 -10.04 8.04
N ALA A 195 -13.95 -11.12 8.07
CA ALA A 195 -12.50 -11.05 7.94
C ALA A 195 -12.08 -10.45 6.59
N GLN A 196 -12.70 -10.87 5.49
CA GLN A 196 -12.41 -10.32 4.16
C GLN A 196 -12.74 -8.82 4.09
N LEU A 197 -13.93 -8.43 4.55
CA LEU A 197 -14.37 -7.03 4.57
C LEU A 197 -13.47 -6.17 5.46
N GLY A 198 -13.11 -6.69 6.64
CA GLY A 198 -12.22 -6.01 7.59
C GLY A 198 -10.83 -5.78 7.02
N VAL A 199 -10.26 -6.76 6.30
CA VAL A 199 -8.96 -6.60 5.63
C VAL A 199 -9.03 -5.53 4.53
N PHE A 200 -10.07 -5.53 3.70
CA PHE A 200 -10.22 -4.49 2.67
C PHE A 200 -10.43 -3.11 3.27
N PHE A 201 -11.25 -3.00 4.32
CA PHE A 201 -11.47 -1.74 5.02
C PHE A 201 -10.18 -1.21 5.63
N LEU A 202 -9.44 -2.06 6.36
CA LEU A 202 -8.18 -1.70 7.00
C LEU A 202 -7.15 -1.25 5.96
N SER A 203 -7.02 -1.98 4.86
CA SER A 203 -6.13 -1.63 3.76
C SER A 203 -6.50 -0.26 3.17
N ALA A 204 -7.77 -0.04 2.81
CA ALA A 204 -8.23 1.22 2.24
C ALA A 204 -8.03 2.41 3.20
N ALA A 205 -8.31 2.21 4.49
CA ALA A 205 -8.12 3.23 5.53
C ALA A 205 -6.65 3.63 5.69
N PHE A 206 -5.71 2.68 5.64
CA PHE A 206 -4.28 3.00 5.71
C PHE A 206 -3.76 3.72 4.47
N HIS A 207 -4.26 3.37 3.28
CA HIS A 207 -3.92 4.11 2.06
C HIS A 207 -4.38 5.57 2.19
N GLU A 208 -5.64 5.79 2.59
CA GLU A 208 -6.15 7.15 2.82
C GLU A 208 -5.37 7.90 3.90
N TYR A 209 -5.05 7.23 5.01
CA TYR A 209 -4.26 7.82 6.09
C TYR A 209 -2.89 8.34 5.61
N TRP A 210 -2.18 7.58 4.77
CA TRP A 210 -0.88 8.01 4.25
C TRP A 210 -1.00 9.22 3.32
N PHE A 211 -1.97 9.22 2.40
CA PHE A 211 -2.20 10.37 1.53
C PHE A 211 -2.70 11.58 2.30
N GLY A 212 -3.60 11.38 3.27
CA GLY A 212 -4.12 12.45 4.09
C GLY A 212 -3.03 13.12 4.92
N ILE A 213 -2.05 12.37 5.44
CA ILE A 213 -0.87 12.95 6.10
C ILE A 213 0.05 13.65 5.10
N ALA A 214 0.33 13.02 3.95
CA ALA A 214 1.26 13.55 2.96
C ALA A 214 0.77 14.90 2.40
N PHE A 215 -0.51 14.98 2.06
CA PHE A 215 -1.14 16.19 1.53
C PHE A 215 -1.69 17.12 2.62
N ARG A 216 -1.80 16.65 3.87
CA ARG A 216 -2.41 17.38 5.01
C ARG A 216 -3.87 17.78 4.77
N VAL A 217 -4.62 16.90 4.09
CA VAL A 217 -6.03 17.10 3.72
C VAL A 217 -6.79 15.80 3.94
N PHE A 218 -8.07 15.86 4.30
CA PHE A 218 -8.90 14.66 4.30
C PHE A 218 -9.75 14.64 3.03
N TYR A 219 -9.34 13.85 2.04
CA TYR A 219 -10.07 13.71 0.79
C TYR A 219 -10.14 12.23 0.39
N PRO A 220 -11.21 11.49 0.78
CA PRO A 220 -11.27 10.03 0.83
C PRO A 220 -11.35 9.32 -0.54
N VAL A 221 -10.71 9.86 -1.57
CA VAL A 221 -10.69 9.28 -2.92
C VAL A 221 -10.03 7.90 -2.89
N MET A 222 -8.90 7.74 -2.21
CA MET A 222 -8.23 6.43 -2.15
C MET A 222 -9.04 5.41 -1.37
N PHE A 223 -9.69 5.84 -0.27
CA PHE A 223 -10.61 4.98 0.44
C PHE A 223 -11.74 4.47 -0.49
N MET A 224 -12.37 5.37 -1.25
CA MET A 224 -13.46 5.00 -2.17
C MET A 224 -12.99 4.09 -3.31
N LEU A 225 -11.83 4.39 -3.92
CA LEU A 225 -11.25 3.57 -4.99
C LEU A 225 -10.93 2.14 -4.52
N TYR A 226 -10.32 1.98 -3.35
CA TYR A 226 -9.93 0.66 -2.85
C TYR A 226 -11.10 -0.12 -2.25
N PHE A 227 -11.94 0.53 -1.44
CA PHE A 227 -12.99 -0.16 -0.71
C PHE A 227 -14.26 -0.35 -1.54
N VAL A 228 -14.79 0.74 -2.12
CA VAL A 228 -16.06 0.72 -2.87
C VAL A 228 -15.83 0.12 -4.25
N PHE A 229 -15.00 0.76 -5.08
CA PHE A 229 -14.75 0.27 -6.43
C PHE A 229 -14.03 -1.08 -6.39
N GLY A 230 -13.00 -1.23 -5.55
CA GLY A 230 -12.34 -2.52 -5.34
C GLY A 230 -13.28 -3.65 -4.92
N GLY A 231 -14.28 -3.37 -4.07
CA GLY A 231 -15.32 -4.35 -3.67
C GLY A 231 -16.29 -4.70 -4.81
N ILE A 232 -16.69 -3.71 -5.62
CA ILE A 232 -17.50 -3.92 -6.82
C ILE A 232 -16.73 -4.78 -7.83
N PHE A 233 -15.49 -4.41 -8.15
CA PHE A 233 -14.64 -5.17 -9.08
C PHE A 233 -14.31 -6.57 -8.55
N PHE A 234 -14.20 -6.75 -7.23
CA PHE A 234 -14.07 -8.07 -6.63
C PHE A 234 -15.28 -8.96 -6.92
N SER A 235 -16.49 -8.41 -6.83
CA SER A 235 -17.72 -9.13 -7.14
C SER A 235 -17.88 -9.38 -8.65
N VAL A 236 -17.62 -8.37 -9.48
CA VAL A 236 -17.65 -8.47 -10.94
C VAL A 236 -16.65 -9.49 -11.47
N SER A 237 -15.45 -9.57 -10.88
CA SER A 237 -14.43 -10.54 -11.27
C SER A 237 -14.86 -11.99 -11.13
N LYS A 238 -15.83 -12.29 -10.25
CA LYS A 238 -16.39 -13.64 -10.10
C LYS A 238 -17.39 -14.00 -11.20
N LEU A 239 -17.95 -13.00 -11.89
CA LEU A 239 -18.90 -13.16 -12.97
C LEU A 239 -18.19 -13.35 -14.32
N ILE A 240 -17.04 -12.70 -14.51
CA ILE A 240 -16.27 -12.78 -15.75
C ILE A 240 -15.40 -14.05 -15.74
N ARG A 241 -15.78 -15.05 -16.55
CA ARG A 241 -15.01 -16.30 -16.68
C ARG A 241 -13.87 -16.24 -17.69
N ASN A 242 -13.96 -15.34 -18.68
CA ASN A 242 -12.94 -15.22 -19.71
C ASN A 242 -11.75 -14.39 -19.19
N LYS A 243 -10.58 -15.03 -19.10
CA LYS A 243 -9.34 -14.46 -18.58
C LYS A 243 -8.89 -13.20 -19.34
N SER A 244 -8.98 -13.20 -20.66
CA SER A 244 -8.55 -12.06 -21.49
C SER A 244 -9.44 -10.83 -21.29
N VAL A 245 -10.76 -11.06 -21.20
CA VAL A 245 -11.74 -10.01 -20.91
C VAL A 245 -11.50 -9.44 -19.52
N TRP A 246 -11.32 -10.30 -18.52
CA TRP A 246 -11.02 -9.85 -17.16
C TRP A 246 -9.72 -9.03 -17.10
N ASN A 247 -8.64 -9.53 -17.73
CA ASN A 247 -7.37 -8.83 -17.74
C ASN A 247 -7.48 -7.44 -18.39
N THR A 248 -8.24 -7.34 -19.49
CA THR A 248 -8.54 -6.04 -20.12
C THR A 248 -9.28 -5.12 -19.15
N VAL A 249 -10.32 -5.60 -18.48
CA VAL A 249 -11.08 -4.84 -17.48
C VAL A 249 -10.21 -4.41 -16.29
N LEU A 250 -9.31 -5.28 -15.82
CA LEU A 250 -8.35 -4.98 -14.75
C LEU A 250 -7.44 -3.81 -15.15
N TRP A 251 -6.88 -3.83 -16.36
CA TRP A 251 -6.02 -2.75 -16.84
C TRP A 251 -6.78 -1.43 -17.01
N PHE A 252 -8.00 -1.45 -17.54
CA PHE A 252 -8.84 -0.24 -17.61
C PHE A 252 -9.15 0.32 -16.21
N ASN A 253 -9.43 -0.55 -15.23
CA ASN A 253 -9.63 -0.15 -13.85
C ASN A 253 -8.37 0.52 -13.25
N LEU A 254 -7.17 -0.02 -13.51
CA LEU A 254 -5.91 0.58 -13.06
C LEU A 254 -5.63 1.93 -13.74
N LEU A 255 -5.84 2.02 -15.06
CA LEU A 255 -5.68 3.25 -15.84
C LEU A 255 -6.58 4.38 -15.30
N ILE A 256 -7.88 4.10 -15.15
CA ILE A 256 -8.85 5.08 -14.66
C ILE A 256 -8.56 5.44 -13.20
N GLY A 257 -8.30 4.45 -12.34
CA GLY A 257 -8.04 4.67 -10.91
C GLY A 257 -6.79 5.51 -10.66
N THR A 258 -5.70 5.27 -11.40
CA THR A 258 -4.48 6.09 -11.31
C THR A 258 -4.68 7.49 -11.88
N GLY A 259 -5.45 7.65 -12.95
CA GLY A 259 -5.84 8.96 -13.48
C GLY A 259 -6.65 9.77 -12.47
N MET A 260 -7.65 9.15 -11.84
CA MET A 260 -8.42 9.74 -10.74
C MET A 260 -7.54 10.17 -9.57
N PHE A 261 -6.59 9.33 -9.18
CA PHE A 261 -5.66 9.67 -8.11
C PHE A 261 -4.86 10.94 -8.42
N ILE A 262 -4.21 11.02 -9.58
CA ILE A 262 -3.40 12.19 -9.96
C ILE A 262 -4.26 13.45 -10.09
N ALA A 263 -5.40 13.35 -10.79
CA ALA A 263 -6.26 14.49 -11.04
C ALA A 263 -6.89 15.03 -9.75
N PHE A 264 -7.52 14.17 -8.95
CA PHE A 264 -8.29 14.61 -7.78
C PHE A 264 -7.41 15.12 -6.64
N TYR A 265 -6.33 14.41 -6.26
CA TYR A 265 -5.41 14.95 -5.23
C TYR A 265 -4.63 16.15 -5.75
N GLY A 266 -4.24 16.15 -7.03
CA GLY A 266 -3.56 17.28 -7.65
C GLY A 266 -4.42 18.53 -7.66
N GLN A 267 -5.66 18.42 -8.13
CA GLN A 267 -6.62 19.52 -8.15
C GLN A 267 -6.91 20.02 -6.74
N GLU A 268 -7.13 19.14 -5.78
CA GLU A 268 -7.40 19.54 -4.40
C GLU A 268 -6.22 20.29 -3.77
N TRP A 269 -4.99 19.84 -4.01
CA TRP A 269 -3.79 20.50 -3.53
C TRP A 269 -3.63 21.94 -4.05
N TYR A 270 -3.86 22.14 -5.36
CA TYR A 270 -3.78 23.48 -5.97
C TYR A 270 -4.99 24.35 -5.61
N ALA A 271 -6.20 23.78 -5.55
CA ALA A 271 -7.40 24.49 -5.11
C ALA A 271 -7.24 25.02 -3.68
N ARG A 272 -6.61 24.28 -2.77
CA ARG A 272 -6.33 24.77 -1.41
C ARG A 272 -5.35 25.95 -1.34
N LYS A 273 -4.51 26.12 -2.35
CA LYS A 273 -3.59 27.26 -2.44
C LYS A 273 -4.22 28.49 -3.09
N ARG A 274 -5.18 28.30 -3.99
CA ARG A 274 -5.76 29.35 -4.85
C ARG A 274 -7.17 29.79 -4.47
N CYS A 275 -7.94 28.91 -3.84
CA CYS A 275 -9.32 29.17 -3.43
C CYS A 275 -9.37 29.55 -1.95
N ALA A 276 -10.33 30.41 -1.59
CA ALA A 276 -10.56 30.83 -0.21
C ALA A 276 -10.81 29.62 0.70
N PRO A 277 -10.27 29.61 1.93
CA PRO A 277 -10.61 28.60 2.92
C PRO A 277 -12.07 28.72 3.35
N TYR A 278 -12.66 27.60 3.78
CA TYR A 278 -13.96 27.66 4.43
C TYR A 278 -13.83 28.37 5.79
N SER A 279 -14.88 29.08 6.20
CA SER A 279 -14.89 29.85 7.45
C SER A 279 -14.70 28.99 8.70
N ASN A 280 -15.15 27.73 8.67
CA ASN A 280 -14.96 26.77 9.74
C ASN A 280 -13.75 25.86 9.44
N ALA A 281 -12.75 25.88 10.33
CA ALA A 281 -11.52 25.10 10.18
C ALA A 281 -11.75 23.59 10.06
N PHE A 282 -12.75 23.03 10.74
CA PHE A 282 -13.08 21.61 10.62
C PHE A 282 -13.67 21.28 9.24
N VAL A 283 -14.59 22.13 8.77
CA VAL A 283 -15.18 21.99 7.44
C VAL A 283 -14.11 22.15 6.36
N ASP A 284 -13.14 23.05 6.56
CA ASP A 284 -12.05 23.26 5.63
C ASP A 284 -11.14 22.04 5.46
N ILE A 285 -10.95 21.24 6.51
CA ILE A 285 -10.16 20.01 6.45
C ILE A 285 -10.91 18.90 5.71
N VAL A 286 -12.23 18.80 5.89
CA VAL A 286 -13.05 17.67 5.43
C VAL A 286 -13.65 17.89 4.05
N MET A 287 -14.00 19.14 3.70
CA MET A 287 -14.63 19.45 2.43
C MET A 287 -13.58 19.73 1.35
N PRO A 288 -13.66 19.06 0.19
CA PRO A 288 -12.75 19.31 -0.92
C PRO A 288 -13.05 20.66 -1.57
N ARG A 289 -12.02 21.49 -1.74
CA ARG A 289 -12.16 22.85 -2.30
C ARG A 289 -12.30 22.88 -3.81
N HIS A 290 -11.75 21.91 -4.55
CA HIS A 290 -11.77 21.97 -6.02
C HIS A 290 -13.19 21.84 -6.63
N TRP A 291 -14.18 21.35 -5.88
CA TRP A 291 -15.58 21.29 -6.33
C TRP A 291 -16.35 22.61 -6.15
N MET A 292 -15.92 23.46 -5.22
CA MET A 292 -16.63 24.67 -4.82
C MET A 292 -15.66 25.84 -4.62
N CYS A 293 -14.71 25.99 -5.54
CA CYS A 293 -13.70 27.03 -5.43
C CYS A 293 -14.34 28.42 -5.49
N GLN A 294 -14.16 29.20 -4.43
CA GLN A 294 -14.43 30.63 -4.43
C GLN A 294 -13.09 31.36 -4.51
N ARG A 295 -12.98 32.36 -5.41
CA ARG A 295 -11.77 33.18 -5.51
C ARG A 295 -11.55 33.89 -4.18
N ALA A 296 -10.36 33.75 -3.61
CA ALA A 296 -9.96 34.58 -2.49
C ALA A 296 -9.87 36.03 -2.98
N HIS A 297 -10.56 36.95 -2.30
CA HIS A 297 -10.44 38.39 -2.53
C HIS A 297 -9.10 38.90 -2.01
#